data_AF-A0AAN7UYG3-F1
#
_entry.id   AF-A0AAN7UYG3-F1
#
_cell.length_a   1.000
_cell.length_b   1.000
_cell.length_c   1.000
_cell.angle_alpha   90.00
_cell.angle_beta   90.00
_cell.angle_gamma   90.00
#
_symmetry.space_group_name_H-M   'P 1'
#
loop_
_entity.id
_entity.type
_entity.pdbx_description
1 polymer ?
#
loop_
_entity_poly.entity_id
_entity_poly.type
_entity_poly.pdbx_seq_one_letter_code
_entity_poly.pdbx_strand_id
1 'polypeptide(L)'
;MNIFEAEGGCRTMAETFSYSIQRGTSPDKSKHEAVDNAEASDWLMEATVDLSQDLETSKKELDIIRFILQEMELQSRIDRYQPSPARDGKLEIMKTCREYSSSRCDLLRERLRQVQFWAHTRMLGQRVPDRVPDEWRLADVAWRKWLSEQASSQADKPSGGARASSFDQCLDNMREASSDVAWRVWGALPYILGADIWFRH
;
A
#
# COMPACT_ATOMS: atom_id res chain seq x y z
N MET A 1 -26.48 -45.81 -19.93
CA MET A 1 -27.25 -46.68 -19.03
C MET A 1 -26.30 -47.05 -17.89
N ASN A 2 -26.70 -46.72 -16.65
CA ASN A 2 -26.07 -47.00 -15.33
C ASN A 2 -24.76 -46.24 -15.05
N ILE A 3 -24.56 -45.33 -14.08
CA ILE A 3 -25.14 -44.97 -12.75
C ILE A 3 -25.11 -46.08 -11.68
N PHE A 4 -24.67 -45.66 -10.48
CA PHE A 4 -24.71 -46.24 -9.12
C PHE A 4 -23.40 -46.91 -8.65
N GLU A 5 -22.63 -46.25 -7.75
CA GLU A 5 -22.74 -46.22 -6.26
C GLU A 5 -22.11 -47.49 -5.65
N ALA A 6 -21.54 -47.54 -4.45
CA ALA A 6 -21.15 -46.64 -3.38
C ALA A 6 -20.33 -47.50 -2.37
N GLU A 7 -19.91 -46.88 -1.27
CA GLU A 7 -19.40 -47.51 -0.02
C GLU A 7 -17.95 -48.01 -0.09
N GLY A 8 -17.06 -47.70 0.85
CA GLY A 8 -17.19 -47.36 2.26
C GLY A 8 -16.09 -48.15 3.00
N GLY A 9 -15.50 -47.59 4.06
CA GLY A 9 -14.75 -48.43 5.02
C GLY A 9 -13.32 -48.00 5.34
N CYS A 10 -13.22 -47.39 6.52
CA CYS A 10 -12.04 -47.22 7.37
C CYS A 10 -11.27 -48.54 7.63
N ARG A 11 -9.92 -48.53 7.62
CA ARG A 11 -9.06 -49.11 8.67
C ARG A 11 -7.55 -48.95 8.44
N THR A 12 -6.91 -48.67 9.57
CA THR A 12 -5.49 -48.59 9.95
C THR A 12 -4.66 -49.85 9.68
N MET A 13 -3.37 -49.65 9.37
CA MET A 13 -2.20 -50.45 9.83
C MET A 13 -1.00 -49.47 9.90
N ALA A 14 -0.46 -49.12 11.07
CA ALA A 14 0.41 -49.91 11.95
C ALA A 14 1.76 -50.24 11.29
N GLU A 15 2.72 -49.31 11.37
CA GLU A 15 4.14 -49.63 11.26
C GLU A 15 4.86 -49.27 12.57
N THR A 16 5.22 -50.34 13.26
CA THR A 16 6.05 -50.43 14.45
C THR A 16 7.50 -50.25 14.03
N PHE A 17 8.28 -49.34 14.63
CA PHE A 17 9.72 -49.51 14.71
C PHE A 17 10.32 -48.96 16.01
N SER A 18 11.31 -49.70 16.50
CA SER A 18 11.64 -49.94 17.89
C SER A 18 12.43 -48.86 18.62
N TYR A 19 12.21 -48.82 19.95
CA TYR A 19 13.05 -48.13 20.94
C TYR A 19 14.45 -48.74 21.05
N SER A 20 15.48 -47.90 21.05
CA SER A 20 16.76 -48.18 21.72
C SER A 20 17.08 -47.06 22.69
N ILE A 21 16.83 -47.31 23.98
CA ILE A 21 17.29 -46.49 25.10
C ILE A 21 18.76 -46.82 25.33
N GLN A 22 19.65 -45.83 25.20
CA GLN A 22 20.94 -45.86 25.88
C GLN A 22 20.98 -44.72 26.91
N ARG A 23 21.14 -45.14 28.16
CA ARG A 23 21.26 -44.31 29.36
C ARG A 23 22.75 -44.15 29.64
N GLY A 24 23.27 -42.93 29.63
CA GLY A 24 24.66 -42.63 29.95
C GLY A 24 24.83 -41.20 30.51
N THR A 25 24.80 -41.11 31.84
CA THR A 25 25.50 -40.16 32.74
C THR A 25 25.85 -38.72 32.29
N SER A 26 25.24 -37.75 32.98
CA SER A 26 25.64 -36.33 33.20
C SER A 26 26.72 -36.24 34.33
N PRO A 27 27.35 -35.10 34.73
CA PRO A 27 27.32 -33.68 34.25
C PRO A 27 28.72 -33.00 34.06
N ASP A 28 28.81 -31.81 33.46
CA ASP A 28 29.18 -30.53 34.13
C ASP A 28 29.41 -29.36 33.13
N LYS A 29 29.17 -28.16 33.65
CA LYS A 29 29.07 -26.80 33.10
C LYS A 29 30.18 -26.35 32.15
N SER A 30 29.81 -25.48 31.18
CA SER A 30 30.09 -24.04 31.32
C SER A 30 29.42 -23.20 30.22
N LYS A 31 28.55 -22.29 30.69
CA LYS A 31 28.14 -21.01 30.11
C LYS A 31 29.01 -20.53 28.93
N HIS A 32 28.44 -20.44 27.75
CA HIS A 32 28.63 -19.33 26.82
C HIS A 32 27.62 -19.49 25.68
N GLU A 33 26.59 -18.65 25.70
CA GLU A 33 25.83 -18.14 24.54
C GLU A 33 24.82 -17.17 25.15
N ALA A 34 25.20 -15.90 25.24
CA ALA A 34 24.75 -14.91 24.26
C ALA A 34 23.22 -14.87 24.19
N VAL A 35 22.61 -14.32 25.23
CA VAL A 35 21.25 -13.81 25.11
C VAL A 35 21.27 -12.39 25.67
N ASP A 36 21.89 -11.50 24.89
CA ASP A 36 21.37 -10.15 24.76
C ASP A 36 19.96 -10.30 24.20
N ASN A 37 18.99 -10.59 25.08
CA ASN A 37 17.56 -10.44 24.81
C ASN A 37 17.28 -8.93 24.85
N ALA A 38 17.93 -8.20 23.94
CA ALA A 38 17.50 -6.88 23.56
C ALA A 38 16.16 -7.10 22.87
N GLU A 39 15.08 -6.86 23.62
CA GLU A 39 13.72 -6.59 23.16
C GLU A 39 13.49 -7.03 21.71
N ALA A 40 13.07 -8.28 21.52
CA ALA A 40 12.51 -8.70 20.25
C ALA A 40 11.25 -7.85 20.01
N SER A 41 11.45 -6.68 19.40
CA SER A 41 10.40 -5.71 19.08
C SER A 41 9.29 -6.48 18.37
N ASP A 42 8.10 -6.43 18.93
CA ASP A 42 6.96 -7.13 18.39
C ASP A 42 6.49 -6.42 17.12
N TRP A 43 7.12 -6.75 15.99
CA TRP A 43 6.86 -6.10 14.70
C TRP A 43 5.37 -6.13 14.31
N LEU A 44 4.60 -7.11 14.79
CA LEU A 44 3.15 -7.18 14.55
C LEU A 44 2.41 -6.04 15.26
N MET A 45 2.84 -5.68 16.48
CA MET A 45 2.27 -4.55 17.21
C MET A 45 2.64 -3.23 16.53
N GLU A 46 3.91 -3.06 16.18
CA GLU A 46 4.41 -1.89 15.44
C GLU A 46 3.66 -1.72 14.12
N ALA A 47 3.60 -2.77 13.31
CA ALA A 47 2.87 -2.76 12.05
C ALA A 47 1.37 -2.47 12.22
N THR A 48 0.74 -2.91 13.32
CA THR A 48 -0.67 -2.59 13.60
C THR A 48 -0.85 -1.09 13.81
N VAL A 49 0.03 -0.46 14.59
CA VAL A 49 -0.01 0.99 14.85
C VAL A 49 0.24 1.76 13.56
N ASP A 50 1.30 1.42 12.84
CA ASP A 50 1.71 2.09 11.61
C ASP A 50 0.62 1.99 10.53
N LEU A 51 0.11 0.79 10.26
CA LEU A 51 -0.96 0.58 9.27
C LEU A 51 -2.24 1.32 9.64
N SER A 52 -2.56 1.42 10.94
CA SER A 52 -3.72 2.17 11.41
C SER A 52 -3.55 3.67 11.17
N GLN A 53 -2.38 4.22 11.49
CA GLN A 53 -2.06 5.62 11.25
C GLN A 53 -2.02 5.95 9.75
N ASP A 54 -1.43 5.08 8.93
CA ASP A 54 -1.39 5.21 7.48
C ASP A 54 -2.79 5.15 6.87
N LEU A 55 -3.67 4.31 7.41
CA LEU A 55 -5.06 4.22 6.96
C LEU A 55 -5.82 5.51 7.26
N GLU A 56 -5.69 6.06 8.47
CA GLU A 56 -6.31 7.34 8.83
C GLU A 56 -5.77 8.50 7.98
N THR A 57 -4.47 8.49 7.70
CA THR A 57 -3.85 9.48 6.80
C THR A 57 -4.41 9.36 5.38
N SER A 58 -4.50 8.14 4.84
CA SER A 58 -5.03 7.88 3.49
C SER A 58 -6.52 8.25 3.37
N LYS A 59 -7.31 8.09 4.44
CA LYS A 59 -8.70 8.57 4.49
C LYS A 59 -8.79 10.08 4.39
N LYS A 60 -7.95 10.80 5.15
CA LYS A 60 -7.90 12.28 5.10
C LYS A 60 -7.48 12.79 3.72
N GLU A 61 -6.47 12.17 3.11
CA GLU A 61 -6.07 12.46 1.73
C GLU A 61 -7.26 12.28 0.78
N LEU A 62 -7.99 11.16 0.89
CA LEU A 62 -9.12 10.86 0.04
C LEU A 62 -10.27 11.88 0.20
N ASP A 63 -10.53 12.33 1.42
CA ASP A 63 -11.54 13.35 1.69
C ASP A 63 -11.15 14.70 1.07
N ILE A 64 -9.88 15.10 1.17
CA ILE A 64 -9.36 16.31 0.51
C ILE A 64 -9.46 16.19 -1.01
N ILE A 65 -9.05 15.04 -1.57
CA ILE A 65 -9.15 14.78 -3.02
C ILE A 65 -10.60 14.89 -3.49
N ARG A 66 -11.55 14.28 -2.77
CA ARG A 66 -12.97 14.33 -3.10
C ARG A 66 -13.49 15.76 -3.09
N PHE A 67 -13.13 16.54 -2.09
CA PHE A 67 -13.52 17.94 -1.98
C PHE A 67 -13.01 18.75 -3.19
N ILE A 68 -11.70 18.73 -3.46
CA ILE A 68 -11.09 19.47 -4.57
C ILE A 68 -11.66 19.01 -5.92
N LEU A 69 -11.78 17.69 -6.13
CA LEU A 69 -12.27 17.14 -7.38
C LEU A 69 -13.73 17.51 -7.66
N GLN A 70 -14.59 17.52 -6.63
CA GLN A 70 -15.98 17.96 -6.77
C GLN A 70 -16.07 19.42 -7.18
N GLU A 71 -15.25 20.29 -6.59
CA GLU A 71 -15.20 21.70 -6.96
C GLU A 71 -14.69 21.89 -8.40
N MET A 72 -13.62 21.20 -8.79
CA MET A 72 -13.11 21.21 -10.16
C MET A 72 -14.16 20.76 -11.18
N GLU A 73 -14.89 19.68 -10.89
CA GLU A 73 -15.97 19.16 -11.73
C GLU A 73 -17.14 20.15 -11.81
N LEU A 74 -17.54 20.79 -10.70
CA LEU A 74 -18.59 21.81 -10.71
C LEU A 74 -18.22 22.98 -11.62
N GLN A 75 -17.01 23.50 -11.48
CA GLN A 75 -16.53 24.64 -12.24
C GLN A 75 -16.39 24.29 -13.73
N SER A 76 -15.98 23.06 -14.06
CA SER A 76 -15.95 22.58 -15.45
C SER A 76 -17.32 22.61 -16.13
N ARG A 77 -18.40 22.43 -15.36
CA ARG A 77 -19.77 22.50 -15.86
C ARG A 77 -20.26 23.93 -16.04
N ILE A 78 -19.69 24.89 -15.31
CA ILE A 78 -20.02 26.31 -15.40
C ILE A 78 -19.29 26.92 -16.61
N ASP A 79 -18.01 26.59 -16.78
CA ASP A 79 -17.14 27.15 -17.83
C ASP A 79 -17.20 26.37 -19.16
N ARG A 80 -18.34 25.78 -19.51
CA ARG A 80 -18.51 24.94 -20.74
C ARG A 80 -18.10 25.62 -22.05
N TYR A 81 -17.82 26.91 -22.03
CA TYR A 81 -17.48 27.72 -23.19
C TYR A 81 -15.97 27.81 -23.48
N GLN A 82 -15.09 27.27 -22.63
CA GLN A 82 -13.66 27.23 -22.92
C GLN A 82 -13.02 25.88 -22.51
N PRO A 83 -13.17 24.84 -23.35
CA PRO A 83 -12.42 23.59 -23.15
C PRO A 83 -10.93 23.89 -23.29
N SER A 84 -10.19 23.70 -22.18
CA SER A 84 -8.74 23.81 -22.15
C SER A 84 -8.15 22.42 -21.91
N PRO A 85 -7.32 21.89 -22.82
CA PRO A 85 -6.71 20.57 -22.65
C PRO A 85 -5.85 20.50 -21.37
N ALA A 86 -5.30 21.63 -20.93
CA ALA A 86 -4.58 21.72 -19.66
C ALA A 86 -5.51 21.42 -18.48
N ARG A 87 -6.74 21.96 -18.47
CA ARG A 87 -7.73 21.74 -17.40
C ARG A 87 -8.20 20.28 -17.34
N ASP A 88 -8.45 19.68 -18.51
CA ASP A 88 -8.85 18.28 -18.60
C ASP A 88 -7.76 17.34 -18.06
N GLY A 89 -6.48 17.65 -18.35
CA GLY A 89 -5.34 16.94 -17.76
C GLY A 89 -5.31 17.01 -16.23
N LYS A 90 -5.56 18.17 -15.62
CA LYS A 90 -5.56 18.32 -14.14
C LYS A 90 -6.67 17.53 -13.50
N LEU A 91 -7.86 17.59 -14.08
CA LEU A 91 -9.03 16.86 -13.60
C LEU A 91 -8.78 15.35 -13.67
N GLU A 92 -8.09 14.88 -14.73
CA GLU A 92 -7.71 13.47 -14.85
C GLU A 92 -6.67 13.05 -13.81
N ILE A 93 -5.63 13.86 -13.53
CA ILE A 93 -4.68 13.59 -12.44
C ILE A 93 -5.41 13.47 -11.10
N MET A 94 -6.36 14.35 -10.82
CA MET A 94 -7.10 14.30 -9.56
C MET A 94 -7.99 13.05 -9.45
N LYS A 95 -8.55 12.55 -10.55
CA LYS A 95 -9.22 11.25 -10.57
C LYS A 95 -8.23 10.11 -10.31
N THR A 96 -7.04 10.14 -10.90
CA THR A 96 -5.99 9.15 -10.63
C THR A 96 -5.57 9.17 -9.17
N CYS A 97 -5.38 10.35 -8.57
CA CYS A 97 -5.11 10.48 -7.14
C CYS A 97 -6.23 9.86 -6.29
N ARG A 98 -7.50 10.08 -6.67
CA ARG A 98 -8.65 9.47 -6.00
C ARG A 98 -8.61 7.95 -6.07
N GLU A 99 -8.33 7.40 -7.25
CA GLU A 99 -8.20 5.95 -7.46
C GLU A 99 -7.07 5.39 -6.60
N TYR A 100 -5.89 5.98 -6.68
CA TYR A 100 -4.72 5.61 -5.87
C TYR A 100 -5.04 5.60 -4.37
N SER A 101 -5.55 6.71 -3.81
CA SER A 101 -5.80 6.82 -2.37
C SER A 101 -6.94 5.91 -1.91
N SER A 102 -7.94 5.65 -2.77
CA SER A 102 -9.01 4.68 -2.48
C SER A 102 -8.46 3.26 -2.41
N SER A 103 -7.70 2.83 -3.42
CA SER A 103 -7.07 1.51 -3.45
C SER A 103 -6.06 1.33 -2.31
N ARG A 104 -5.32 2.39 -1.94
CA ARG A 104 -4.43 2.39 -0.78
C ARG A 104 -5.20 2.15 0.52
N CYS A 105 -6.36 2.79 0.71
CA CYS A 105 -7.20 2.53 1.88
C CYS A 105 -7.63 1.05 1.97
N ASP A 106 -8.04 0.46 0.86
CA ASP A 106 -8.47 -0.94 0.82
C ASP A 106 -7.31 -1.89 1.13
N LEU A 107 -6.14 -1.65 0.54
CA LEU A 107 -4.93 -2.41 0.81
C LEU A 107 -4.49 -2.32 2.27
N LEU A 108 -4.48 -1.11 2.85
CA LEU A 108 -4.10 -0.92 4.25
C LEU A 108 -5.06 -1.64 5.21
N ARG A 109 -6.36 -1.63 4.93
CA ARG A 109 -7.33 -2.42 5.71
C ARG A 109 -7.05 -3.91 5.63
N GLU A 110 -6.70 -4.41 4.44
CA GLU A 110 -6.41 -5.84 4.27
C GLU A 110 -5.12 -6.24 4.98
N ARG A 111 -4.05 -5.43 4.86
CA ARG A 111 -2.81 -5.64 5.60
C ARG A 111 -3.04 -5.60 7.11
N LEU A 112 -3.88 -4.68 7.60
CA LEU A 112 -4.22 -4.59 9.02
C LEU A 112 -4.93 -5.87 9.50
N ARG A 113 -5.89 -6.39 8.73
CA ARG A 113 -6.53 -7.69 9.02
C ARG A 113 -5.52 -8.83 9.03
N GLN A 114 -4.58 -8.83 8.09
CA GLN A 114 -3.54 -9.85 7.99
C GLN A 114 -2.60 -9.83 9.20
N VAL A 115 -2.17 -8.64 9.66
CA VAL A 115 -1.37 -8.48 10.88
C VAL A 115 -2.15 -8.94 12.11
N GLN A 116 -3.42 -8.56 12.24
CA GLN A 116 -4.28 -9.00 13.35
C GLN A 116 -4.48 -10.51 13.36
N PHE A 117 -4.66 -11.11 12.19
CA PHE A 117 -4.72 -12.56 12.03
C PHE A 117 -3.42 -13.21 12.51
N TRP A 118 -2.25 -12.73 12.06
CA TRP A 118 -0.97 -13.25 12.52
C TRP A 118 -0.75 -13.06 14.03
N ALA A 119 -1.12 -11.90 14.59
CA ALA A 119 -1.05 -11.67 16.02
C ALA A 119 -1.87 -12.73 16.79
N HIS A 120 -3.09 -13.02 16.33
CA HIS A 120 -3.92 -14.07 16.90
C HIS A 120 -3.32 -15.48 16.73
N THR A 121 -2.90 -15.84 15.52
CA THR A 121 -2.24 -17.12 15.19
C THR A 121 -1.02 -17.36 16.06
N ARG A 122 -0.20 -16.34 16.30
CA ARG A 122 0.98 -16.42 17.17
C ARG A 122 0.61 -16.68 18.63
N MET A 123 -0.47 -16.05 19.14
CA MET A 123 -0.97 -16.35 20.50
C MET A 123 -1.43 -17.80 20.66
N LEU A 124 -1.88 -18.43 19.57
CA LEU A 124 -2.22 -19.86 19.54
C LEU A 124 -0.98 -20.78 19.43
N GLY A 125 0.24 -20.23 19.46
CA GLY A 125 1.49 -20.98 19.37
C GLY A 125 1.84 -21.44 17.95
N GLN A 126 1.15 -20.90 16.94
CA GLN A 126 1.42 -21.23 15.54
C GLN A 126 2.48 -20.30 14.94
N ARG A 127 3.19 -20.80 13.92
CA ARG A 127 4.23 -20.05 13.22
C ARG A 127 3.60 -18.94 12.37
N VAL A 128 4.20 -17.76 12.43
CA VAL A 128 3.87 -16.57 11.62
C VAL A 128 5.14 -16.01 11.00
N PRO A 129 5.07 -15.02 10.08
CA PRO A 129 6.27 -14.36 9.56
C PRO A 129 7.07 -13.67 10.67
N ASP A 130 8.39 -13.72 10.57
CA ASP A 130 9.30 -13.12 11.56
C ASP A 130 9.44 -11.60 11.38
N ARG A 131 8.96 -11.05 10.25
CA ARG A 131 8.97 -9.63 9.91
C ARG A 131 7.89 -9.28 8.88
N VAL A 132 7.73 -7.99 8.62
CA VAL A 132 6.89 -7.47 7.53
C VAL A 132 7.31 -8.11 6.19
N PRO A 133 6.37 -8.64 5.37
CA PRO A 133 6.69 -9.18 4.06
C PRO A 133 7.31 -8.13 3.12
N ASP A 134 8.39 -8.48 2.44
CA ASP A 134 9.11 -7.58 1.53
C ASP A 134 8.24 -7.16 0.33
N GLU A 135 7.28 -8.02 -0.06
CA GLU A 135 6.33 -7.80 -1.14
C GLU A 135 5.46 -6.57 -0.89
N TRP A 136 5.17 -6.24 0.37
CA TRP A 136 4.36 -5.06 0.70
C TRP A 136 5.08 -3.77 0.28
N ARG A 137 6.36 -3.66 0.63
CA ARG A 137 7.20 -2.52 0.25
C ARG A 137 7.35 -2.43 -1.27
N LEU A 138 7.55 -3.56 -1.94
CA LEU A 138 7.67 -3.60 -3.40
C LEU A 138 6.38 -3.12 -4.08
N ALA A 139 5.21 -3.57 -3.61
CA ALA A 139 3.92 -3.13 -4.10
C ALA A 139 3.73 -1.61 -3.89
N ASP A 140 4.10 -1.09 -2.72
CA ASP A 140 3.98 0.34 -2.43
C ASP A 140 4.86 1.20 -3.34
N VAL A 141 6.09 0.76 -3.60
CA VAL A 141 7.00 1.44 -4.53
C VAL A 141 6.45 1.41 -5.96
N ALA A 142 5.94 0.25 -6.41
CA ALA A 142 5.37 0.10 -7.74
C ALA A 142 4.13 0.99 -7.93
N TRP A 143 3.25 1.08 -6.92
CA TRP A 143 2.06 1.93 -6.98
C TRP A 143 2.38 3.42 -6.98
N ARG A 144 3.34 3.88 -6.17
CA ARG A 144 3.78 5.28 -6.21
C ARG A 144 4.40 5.62 -7.55
N LYS A 145 5.19 4.71 -8.12
CA LYS A 145 5.76 4.87 -9.46
C LYS A 145 4.67 4.97 -10.52
N TRP A 146 3.66 4.11 -10.47
CA TRP A 146 2.52 4.16 -11.38
C TRP A 146 1.81 5.52 -11.32
N LEU A 147 1.55 6.06 -10.12
CA LEU A 147 0.93 7.38 -9.98
C LEU A 147 1.77 8.48 -10.63
N SER A 148 3.10 8.44 -10.46
CA SER A 148 4.01 9.37 -11.12
C SER A 148 4.00 9.24 -12.65
N GLU A 149 3.92 8.02 -13.17
CA GLU A 149 3.80 7.77 -14.61
C GLU A 149 2.48 8.33 -15.18
N GLN A 150 1.37 8.20 -14.45
CA GLN A 150 0.09 8.81 -14.84
C GLN A 150 0.21 10.33 -14.92
N ALA A 151 0.84 10.97 -13.94
CA ALA A 151 1.07 12.41 -13.94
C ALA A 151 1.91 12.88 -15.15
N SER A 152 3.02 12.19 -15.43
CA SER A 152 3.87 12.49 -16.59
C SER A 152 3.11 12.33 -17.92
N SER A 153 2.27 11.31 -18.05
CA SER A 153 1.53 11.05 -19.29
C SER A 153 0.55 12.16 -19.68
N GLN A 154 0.00 12.91 -18.71
CA GLN A 154 -0.91 14.03 -19.00
C GLN A 154 -0.15 15.33 -19.31
N ALA A 155 1.10 15.46 -18.86
CA ALA A 155 1.96 16.61 -19.19
C ALA A 155 2.51 16.56 -20.62
N ASP A 156 2.63 15.35 -21.21
CA ASP A 156 3.12 15.17 -22.59
C ASP A 156 2.04 15.39 -23.67
N LYS A 157 0.80 15.68 -23.28
CA LYS A 157 -0.23 16.11 -24.24
C LYS A 157 0.13 17.51 -24.73
N PRO A 158 0.31 17.74 -26.05
CA PRO A 158 0.73 19.03 -26.57
C PRO A 158 -0.32 20.09 -26.25
N SER A 159 -0.03 20.89 -25.22
CA SER A 159 -0.81 22.08 -24.88
C SER A 159 -0.49 23.14 -25.93
N GLY A 160 -1.36 23.25 -26.94
CA GLY A 160 -1.26 24.30 -27.94
C GLY A 160 -1.24 25.67 -27.27
N GLY A 161 -0.07 26.32 -27.32
CA GLY A 161 0.22 27.72 -27.00
C GLY A 161 -0.83 28.47 -26.16
N ALA A 162 -0.80 28.26 -24.86
CA ALA A 162 -1.49 29.14 -23.91
C ALA A 162 -0.51 29.53 -22.81
N ARG A 163 -0.51 30.80 -22.40
CA ARG A 163 0.29 31.33 -21.28
C ARG A 163 0.30 30.31 -20.15
N ALA A 164 1.49 29.86 -19.73
CA ALA A 164 1.66 28.90 -18.65
C ALA A 164 0.86 29.36 -17.43
N SER A 165 -0.16 28.59 -17.05
CA SER A 165 -0.84 28.82 -15.79
C SER A 165 0.13 28.53 -14.64
N SER A 166 -0.07 29.11 -13.45
CA SER A 166 0.84 28.87 -12.31
C SER A 166 0.99 27.37 -12.02
N PHE A 167 -0.04 26.57 -12.33
CA PHE A 167 -0.04 25.13 -12.22
C PHE A 167 0.66 24.40 -13.36
N ASP A 168 0.68 24.92 -14.59
CA ASP A 168 1.49 24.31 -15.66
C ASP A 168 2.97 24.58 -15.37
N GLN A 169 3.31 25.76 -14.85
CA GLN A 169 4.66 26.06 -14.37
C GLN A 169 5.00 25.26 -13.09
N CYS A 170 4.02 25.03 -12.21
CA CYS A 170 4.16 24.14 -11.07
C CYS A 170 4.38 22.70 -11.55
N LEU A 171 3.54 22.16 -12.44
CA LEU A 171 3.66 20.83 -13.01
C LEU A 171 4.94 20.65 -13.84
N ASP A 172 5.39 21.64 -14.61
CA ASP A 172 6.62 21.54 -15.40
C ASP A 172 7.87 21.63 -14.51
N ASN A 173 7.88 22.52 -13.51
CA ASN A 173 8.92 22.50 -12.46
C ASN A 173 8.86 21.18 -11.65
N MET A 174 7.67 20.64 -11.44
CA MET A 174 7.42 19.35 -10.76
C MET A 174 7.65 18.13 -11.68
N ARG A 175 7.73 18.31 -13.00
CA ARG A 175 8.03 17.30 -14.02
C ARG A 175 9.54 17.12 -14.15
N GLU A 176 10.31 18.21 -14.14
CA GLU A 176 11.77 18.14 -13.97
C GLU A 176 12.11 17.51 -12.61
N ALA A 177 11.34 17.85 -11.57
CA ALA A 177 11.38 17.19 -10.26
C ALA A 177 10.62 15.84 -10.18
N SER A 178 9.99 15.31 -11.24
CA SER A 178 9.35 13.98 -11.20
C SER A 178 10.42 12.86 -11.27
N SER A 179 11.63 13.24 -11.69
CA SER A 179 12.85 12.45 -11.47
C SER A 179 13.29 12.45 -9.99
N ASP A 180 12.76 13.37 -9.19
CA ASP A 180 13.15 13.61 -7.80
C ASP A 180 12.54 12.56 -6.86
N VAL A 181 13.34 12.16 -5.89
CA VAL A 181 13.04 11.12 -4.91
C VAL A 181 11.81 11.50 -4.09
N ALA A 182 11.57 12.80 -3.86
CA ALA A 182 10.46 13.32 -3.07
C ALA A 182 9.08 12.81 -3.54
N TRP A 183 8.82 12.77 -4.86
CA TRP A 183 7.52 12.36 -5.42
C TRP A 183 7.27 10.87 -5.31
N ARG A 184 8.30 10.06 -5.52
CA ARG A 184 8.24 8.60 -5.32
C ARG A 184 8.05 8.23 -3.86
N VAL A 185 8.44 9.11 -2.93
CA VAL A 185 8.29 8.88 -1.49
C VAL A 185 6.93 9.38 -1.00
N TRP A 186 6.46 10.53 -1.47
CA TRP A 186 5.25 11.19 -0.94
C TRP A 186 3.94 10.80 -1.63
N GLY A 187 3.98 10.09 -2.76
CA GLY A 187 2.79 9.53 -3.39
C GLY A 187 1.81 10.62 -3.87
N ALA A 188 0.56 10.58 -3.39
CA ALA A 188 -0.50 11.48 -3.85
C ALA A 188 -0.36 12.92 -3.33
N LEU A 189 0.24 13.11 -2.15
CA LEU A 189 0.27 14.39 -1.44
C LEU A 189 0.69 15.59 -2.29
N PRO A 190 1.78 15.53 -3.06
CA PRO A 190 2.23 16.74 -3.71
C PRO A 190 1.42 17.04 -4.99
N TYR A 191 0.67 16.06 -5.53
CA TYR A 191 -0.38 16.32 -6.55
C TYR A 191 -1.61 17.00 -5.94
N ILE A 192 -2.03 16.57 -4.74
CA ILE A 192 -3.14 17.18 -4.00
C ILE A 192 -2.84 18.65 -3.71
N LEU A 193 -1.63 18.94 -3.20
CA LEU A 193 -1.20 20.30 -2.88
C LEU A 193 -1.11 21.17 -4.14
N GLY A 194 -0.55 20.65 -5.23
CA GLY A 194 -0.52 21.37 -6.51
C GLY A 194 -1.93 21.75 -6.98
N ALA A 195 -2.89 20.84 -6.87
CA ALA A 195 -4.27 21.10 -7.26
C ALA A 195 -4.97 22.13 -6.34
N ASP A 196 -4.77 22.06 -5.02
CA ASP A 196 -5.33 23.05 -4.07
C ASP A 196 -4.75 24.46 -4.32
N ILE A 197 -3.44 24.57 -4.52
CA ILE A 197 -2.78 25.86 -4.83
C ILE A 197 -3.32 26.46 -6.13
N TRP A 198 -3.48 25.63 -7.17
CA TRP A 198 -4.07 26.07 -8.43
C TRP A 198 -5.52 26.49 -8.27
N PHE A 199 -6.30 25.76 -7.48
CA PHE A 199 -7.71 26.08 -7.28
C PHE A 199 -7.90 27.43 -6.58
N ARG A 200 -6.96 27.81 -5.70
CA ARG A 200 -7.01 29.06 -4.93
C ARG A 200 -6.46 30.29 -5.67
N HIS A 201 -5.84 30.13 -6.85
CA HIS A 201 -5.16 31.21 -7.59
C HIS A 201 -5.47 31.21 -9.09
#